data_AF-A0A6G3U0P8-F1
#
_entry.id   AF-A0A6G3U0P8-F1
#
_cell.length_a   1.000
_cell.length_b   1.000
_cell.length_c   1.000
_cell.angle_alpha   90.00
_cell.angle_beta   90.00
_cell.angle_gamma   90.00
#
_symmetry.space_group_name_H-M   'P 1'
#
loop_
_entity.id
_entity.type
_entity.pdbx_description
1 polymer ?
#
loop_
_entity_poly.entity_id
_entity_poly.type
_entity_poly.pdbx_seq_one_letter_code
_entity_poly.pdbx_strand_id
1 'polypeptide(L)'
;MHRPGPRGGGTVRLRVLAGAELGSVRLSLGEADYRTAGQAHLAGLPVRVRGRLESRGGFRRLTGVEEIEPLEVEEAERDRLMKALQERTGA
;
A
#
# COMPACT_ATOMS: atom_id res chain seq x y z
N MET A 1 9.22 2.33 -2.25
CA MET A 1 8.96 1.33 -3.31
C MET A 1 10.29 0.88 -3.88
N HIS A 2 10.40 -0.33 -4.45
CA HIS A 2 11.65 -0.86 -5.01
C HIS A 2 11.39 -1.59 -6.34
N ARG A 3 12.28 -1.38 -7.30
CA ARG A 3 12.23 -1.99 -8.64
C ARG A 3 13.66 -2.31 -9.14
N PRO A 4 13.88 -3.46 -9.80
CA PRO A 4 15.22 -3.90 -10.25
C PRO A 4 15.73 -3.21 -11.52
N GLY A 5 14.86 -2.66 -12.36
CA GLY A 5 15.23 -1.94 -13.59
C GLY A 5 14.11 -1.01 -14.05
N PRO A 6 14.30 -0.09 -15.00
CA PRO A 6 13.34 0.98 -15.31
C PRO A 6 11.96 0.51 -15.78
N ARG A 7 11.81 -0.77 -16.16
CA ARG A 7 10.55 -1.43 -16.55
C ARG A 7 10.31 -2.70 -15.72
N GLY A 8 9.12 -3.27 -15.84
CA GLY A 8 8.71 -4.47 -15.13
C GLY A 8 8.06 -4.20 -13.78
N GLY A 9 7.65 -5.27 -13.10
CA GLY A 9 7.03 -5.17 -11.78
C GLY A 9 7.95 -4.57 -10.70
N GLY A 10 7.41 -4.44 -9.51
CA GLY A 10 8.18 -3.97 -8.36
C GLY A 10 7.54 -4.34 -7.04
N THR A 11 8.28 -4.11 -5.96
CA THR A 11 7.81 -4.36 -4.60
C THR A 11 7.46 -3.05 -3.91
N VAL A 12 6.28 -2.99 -3.31
CA VAL A 12 5.83 -1.85 -2.51
C VAL A 12 5.58 -2.29 -1.07
N ARG A 13 5.76 -1.37 -0.13
CA ARG A 13 5.38 -1.55 1.28
C ARG A 13 4.37 -0.47 1.60
N LEU A 14 3.17 -0.89 1.95
CA LEU A 14 2.05 0.01 2.27
C LEU A 14 1.74 -0.11 3.76
N ARG A 15 1.42 1.02 4.39
CA ARG A 15 0.86 1.04 5.74
C ARG A 15 -0.63 0.78 5.62
N VAL A 16 -1.17 -0.06 6.48
CA VAL A 16 -2.59 -0.42 6.41
C VAL A 16 -3.39 0.64 7.14
N LEU A 17 -4.39 1.21 6.48
CA LEU A 17 -5.35 2.13 7.09
C LEU A 17 -6.56 1.39 7.65
N ALA A 18 -7.06 0.40 6.91
CA ALA A 18 -8.20 -0.43 7.28
C ALA A 18 -8.15 -1.79 6.55
N GLY A 19 -9.00 -2.73 6.97
CA GLY A 19 -9.21 -4.02 6.29
C GLY A 19 -8.20 -5.12 6.62
N ALA A 20 -7.13 -4.81 7.34
CA ALA A 20 -6.25 -5.82 7.94
C ALA A 20 -5.66 -5.31 9.28
N GLU A 21 -5.66 -6.20 10.28
CA GLU A 21 -5.14 -5.92 11.64
C GLU A 21 -3.60 -5.94 11.69
N LEU A 22 -2.95 -5.14 10.84
CA LEU A 22 -1.51 -5.13 10.63
C LEU A 22 -1.00 -3.71 10.43
N GLY A 23 0.22 -3.39 10.88
CA GLY A 23 0.80 -2.05 10.67
C GLY A 23 1.19 -1.78 9.21
N SER A 24 1.75 -2.78 8.53
CA SER A 24 2.13 -2.67 7.12
C SER A 24 2.13 -4.01 6.41
N VAL A 25 2.00 -3.96 5.09
CA VAL A 25 2.04 -5.13 4.20
C VAL A 25 3.01 -4.90 3.06
N ARG A 26 3.67 -5.97 2.63
CA ARG A 26 4.51 -5.97 1.41
C ARG A 26 3.71 -6.57 0.25
N LEU A 27 3.81 -5.97 -0.92
CA LEU A 27 3.15 -6.42 -2.14
C LEU A 27 4.16 -6.48 -3.28
N SER A 28 4.03 -7.48 -4.14
CA SER A 28 4.70 -7.50 -5.44
C SER A 28 3.66 -7.22 -6.50
N LEU A 29 3.89 -6.15 -7.27
CA LEU A 29 2.95 -5.64 -8.24
C LEU A 29 3.51 -5.81 -9.65
N GLY A 30 2.60 -6.04 -10.60
CA GLY A 30 2.91 -5.90 -12.02
C GLY A 30 3.30 -4.46 -12.36
N GLU A 31 3.76 -4.24 -13.59
CA GLU A 31 4.28 -2.94 -14.00
C GLU A 31 3.23 -1.82 -13.92
N ALA A 32 2.01 -2.07 -14.39
CA ALA A 32 0.91 -1.10 -14.36
C ALA A 32 0.53 -0.74 -12.93
N ASP A 33 0.22 -1.74 -12.10
CA ASP A 33 -0.14 -1.57 -10.70
C ASP A 33 0.93 -0.89 -9.87
N TYR A 34 2.21 -1.22 -10.13
CA TYR A 34 3.33 -0.54 -9.48
C TYR A 34 3.37 0.94 -9.84
N ARG A 35 3.12 1.30 -11.10
CA ARG A 35 3.02 2.71 -11.49
C ARG A 35 1.85 3.41 -10.81
N THR A 36 0.68 2.78 -10.76
CA THR A 36 -0.50 3.31 -10.06
C THR A 36 -0.20 3.58 -8.58
N ALA A 37 0.38 2.61 -7.88
CA ALA A 37 0.82 2.78 -6.50
C ALA A 37 1.83 3.93 -6.33
N GLY A 38 2.73 4.09 -7.30
CA GLY A 38 3.73 5.16 -7.29
C GLY A 38 3.13 6.54 -7.48
N GLN A 39 2.20 6.68 -8.43
CA GLN A 39 1.49 7.94 -8.64
C GLN A 39 0.65 8.33 -7.43
N ALA A 40 -0.09 7.38 -6.86
CA ALA A 40 -0.85 7.62 -5.63
C ALA A 40 0.06 8.06 -4.47
N HIS A 41 1.22 7.41 -4.31
CA HIS A 41 2.19 7.82 -3.29
C HIS A 41 2.70 9.25 -3.48
N LEU A 42 3.05 9.63 -4.71
CA LEU A 42 3.51 10.99 -5.03
C LEU A 42 2.40 12.03 -4.85
N ALA A 43 1.14 11.66 -5.10
CA ALA A 43 -0.03 12.50 -4.88
C ALA A 43 -0.51 12.53 -3.42
N GLY A 44 0.10 11.74 -2.53
CA GLY A 44 -0.35 11.61 -1.14
C GLY A 44 -1.72 10.92 -0.99
N LEU A 45 -2.15 10.15 -1.99
CA LEU A 45 -3.43 9.47 -2.00
C LEU A 45 -3.32 8.05 -1.40
N PRO A 46 -4.27 7.63 -0.56
CA PRO A 46 -4.38 6.23 -0.17
C PRO A 46 -4.78 5.37 -1.36
N VAL A 47 -4.46 4.08 -1.27
CA VAL A 47 -4.86 3.09 -2.28
C VAL A 47 -5.70 2.00 -1.64
N ARG A 48 -6.77 1.61 -2.33
CA ARG A 48 -7.51 0.37 -2.07
C ARG A 48 -6.79 -0.76 -2.79
N VAL A 49 -6.56 -1.86 -2.09
CA VAL A 49 -5.92 -3.03 -2.68
C VAL A 49 -6.71 -4.27 -2.34
N ARG A 50 -6.99 -5.09 -3.35
CA ARG A 50 -7.63 -6.40 -3.20
C ARG A 50 -6.64 -7.50 -3.53
N GLY A 51 -6.56 -8.49 -2.64
CA GLY A 51 -5.69 -9.65 -2.82
C GLY A 51 -5.77 -10.59 -1.63
N ARG A 52 -4.88 -11.58 -1.60
CA ARG A 52 -4.79 -12.60 -0.55
C ARG A 52 -3.74 -12.22 0.47
N LEU A 53 -4.13 -12.17 1.73
CA LEU A 53 -3.19 -11.93 2.83
C LEU A 53 -2.55 -13.25 3.28
N GLU A 54 -1.24 -13.37 3.08
CA GLU A 54 -0.45 -14.54 3.48
C GLU A 54 0.50 -14.20 4.63
N SER A 55 0.70 -15.17 5.52
CA SER A 55 1.71 -15.10 6.59
C SER A 55 2.92 -15.92 6.22
N ARG A 56 4.12 -15.32 6.23
CA ARG A 56 5.37 -16.05 6.03
C ARG A 56 6.46 -15.48 6.94
N GLY A 57 6.90 -16.28 7.92
CA GLY A 57 8.06 -15.98 8.76
C GLY A 57 7.97 -14.66 9.52
N GLY A 58 6.83 -14.35 10.14
CA GLY A 58 6.63 -13.11 10.91
C GLY A 58 6.25 -11.88 10.09
N PHE A 59 6.28 -11.98 8.75
CA PHE A 59 5.82 -10.92 7.86
C PHE A 59 4.50 -11.28 7.19
N ARG A 60 3.73 -10.23 6.87
CA ARG A 60 2.48 -10.34 6.13
C ARG A 60 2.67 -9.78 4.74
N ARG A 61 2.35 -10.60 3.75
CA ARG A 61 2.46 -10.27 2.34
C ARG A 61 1.07 -10.33 1.72
N LEU A 62 0.72 -9.31 0.94
CA LEU A 62 -0.43 -9.42 0.06
C LEU A 62 0.05 -10.03 -1.26
N THR A 63 -0.49 -11.19 -1.61
CA THR A 63 -0.25 -11.92 -2.85
C THR A 63 -1.51 -11.93 -3.70
N GLY A 64 -1.37 -12.30 -4.99
CA GLY A 64 -2.52 -12.33 -5.91
C GLY A 64 -3.28 -11.01 -5.93
N VAL A 65 -2.57 -9.89 -6.09
CA VAL A 65 -3.21 -8.57 -6.18
C VAL A 65 -4.06 -8.56 -7.44
N GLU A 66 -5.37 -8.43 -7.24
CA GLU A 66 -6.38 -8.40 -8.31
C GLU A 66 -6.65 -6.96 -8.74
N GLU A 67 -6.55 -6.01 -7.81
CA GLU A 67 -6.94 -4.62 -8.02
C GLU A 67 -6.11 -3.69 -7.13
N ILE A 68 -5.68 -2.57 -7.72
CA ILE A 68 -5.13 -1.42 -6.99
C ILE A 68 -5.75 -0.14 -7.54
N GLU A 69 -6.34 0.64 -6.64
CA GLU A 69 -7.09 1.84 -7.01
C GLU A 69 -6.72 2.99 -6.07
N PRO A 70 -6.25 4.14 -6.58
CA PRO A 70 -6.14 5.36 -5.80
C PRO A 70 -7.52 5.80 -5.33
N LEU A 71 -7.65 6.13 -4.05
CA LEU A 71 -8.89 6.67 -3.51
C LEU A 71 -8.79 8.19 -3.45
N GLU A 72 -9.76 8.87 -4.07
CA GLU A 72 -9.96 10.29 -3.87
C GLU A 72 -10.56 10.50 -2.48
N VAL A 73 -9.78 11.13 -1.62
CA VAL A 73 -10.19 11.50 -0.26
C VAL A 73 -10.01 13.00 -0.12
N GLU A 74 -11.03 13.63 0.47
CA GLU A 74 -10.98 15.02 0.89
C GLU A 74 -9.75 15.26 1.79
N GLU A 75 -9.18 16.45 1.69
CA GLU A 75 -7.94 16.83 2.38
C GLU A 75 -8.01 16.62 3.90
N ALA A 76 -9.13 17.01 4.52
CA ALA A 76 -9.35 16.83 5.95
C ALA A 76 -9.35 15.35 6.37
N GLU A 77 -9.84 14.46 5.53
CA GLU A 77 -9.84 13.02 5.81
C GLU A 77 -8.46 12.42 5.60
N ARG A 78 -7.74 12.85 4.57
CA ARG A 78 -6.34 12.48 4.34
C ARG A 78 -5.46 12.84 5.55
N ASP A 79 -5.63 14.03 6.12
CA ASP A 79 -4.88 14.48 7.29
C ASP A 79 -5.19 13.62 8.54
N ARG A 80 -6.45 13.28 8.76
CA ARG A 80 -6.85 12.35 9.83
C ARG A 80 -6.23 10.98 9.65
N LEU A 81 -6.27 10.41 8.44
CA LEU A 81 -5.67 9.12 8.13
C LEU A 81 -4.15 9.14 8.35
N MET A 82 -3.48 10.22 7.95
CA MET A 82 -2.03 10.39 8.16
C MET A 82 -1.68 10.49 9.65
N LYS A 83 -2.49 11.18 10.45
CA LYS A 83 -2.33 11.24 11.91
C LYS A 83 -2.53 9.87 12.56
N ALA A 84 -3.60 9.16 12.23
CA ALA A 84 -3.87 7.81 12.74
C ALA A 84 -2.75 6.82 12.41
N LEU A 85 -2.13 6.96 11.24
CA LEU A 85 -0.95 6.19 10.87
C LEU A 85 0.24 6.47 11.81
N GLN A 86 0.54 7.73 12.11
CA GLN A 86 1.65 8.10 13.01
C GLN A 86 1.47 7.49 14.40
N GLU A 87 0.27 7.55 14.96
CA GLU A 87 -0.07 6.97 16.26
C GLU A 87 0.18 5.45 16.30
N ARG A 88 -0.19 4.71 15.24
CA ARG A 88 0.08 3.26 15.12
C ARG A 88 1.56 2.88 14.96
N THR A 89 2.44 3.85 14.72
CA THR A 89 3.89 3.60 14.49
C THR A 89 4.74 3.96 15.69
N GLY A 90 4.17 4.67 16.68
CA GLY A 90 4.83 5.01 17.95
C GLY A 90 4.60 4.02 19.09
N ALA A 91 4.01 2.85 18.81
CA ALA A 91 3.74 1.79 19.78
C ALA A 91 4.62 0.55 19.54
#